data_AF-A3YW77-F1
#
_entry.id   AF-A3YW77-F1
#
_cell.length_a   1.000
_cell.length_b   1.000
_cell.length_c   1.000
_cell.angle_alpha   90.00
_cell.angle_beta   90.00
_cell.angle_gamma   90.00
#
_symmetry.space_group_name_H-M   'P 1'
#
loop_
_entity.id
_entity.type
_entity.pdbx_description
1 polymer ?
#
loop_
_entity_poly.entity_id
_entity_poly.type
_entity_poly.pdbx_seq_one_letter_code
_entity_poly.pdbx_strand_id
1 'polypeptide(L)'
;MTPAGPGTSSAQATALQAGLFDFALGELVRQHRTSFPPLWTTESWAKLMIWLALNCGADGSREGLEAFAGAIGPHATARMRRLFFERELEGINLKLMADPAEAQVLALPLEPAAGEGGLAAASLAEALEQVGLAEQVSTDPRSWVRHDSAVAIPWSRLASPV
;
A
#
# COMPACT_ATOMS: atom_id res chain seq x y z
N MET A 1 -33.55 -28.18 32.84
CA MET A 1 -32.45 -27.22 32.98
C MET A 1 -31.63 -27.31 31.71
N THR A 2 -31.89 -26.44 30.75
CA THR A 2 -31.19 -26.42 29.44
C THR A 2 -29.99 -25.49 29.59
N PRO A 3 -28.75 -25.89 29.22
CA PRO A 3 -27.61 -25.01 29.37
C PRO A 3 -27.74 -23.86 28.37
N ALA A 4 -27.55 -22.63 28.86
CA ALA A 4 -27.40 -21.46 28.00
C ALA A 4 -26.18 -21.70 27.10
N GLY A 5 -26.38 -21.64 25.78
CA GLY A 5 -25.27 -21.67 24.81
C GLY A 5 -24.31 -20.51 25.08
N PRO A 6 -23.03 -20.61 24.68
CA PRO A 6 -22.05 -19.58 24.93
C PRO A 6 -22.44 -18.34 24.12
N GLY A 7 -23.12 -17.38 24.76
CA GLY A 7 -23.42 -16.09 24.18
C GLY A 7 -22.09 -15.36 23.93
N THR A 8 -21.86 -14.97 22.68
CA THR A 8 -20.70 -14.17 22.27
C THR A 8 -20.60 -12.95 23.18
N SER A 9 -19.49 -12.79 23.89
CA SER A 9 -19.35 -11.68 24.84
C SER A 9 -19.30 -10.34 24.10
N SER A 10 -19.72 -9.24 24.74
CA SER A 10 -19.64 -7.88 24.15
C SER A 10 -18.24 -7.57 23.61
N ALA A 11 -17.20 -7.98 24.33
CA ALA A 11 -15.81 -7.82 23.90
C ALA A 11 -15.47 -8.62 22.62
N GLN A 12 -15.99 -9.84 22.48
CA GLN A 12 -15.81 -10.63 21.27
C GLN A 12 -16.53 -10.01 20.06
N ALA A 13 -17.73 -9.45 20.27
CA ALA A 13 -18.46 -8.73 19.23
C ALA A 13 -17.71 -7.48 18.75
N THR A 14 -17.17 -6.68 19.67
CA THR A 14 -16.36 -5.50 19.31
C THR A 14 -15.09 -5.89 18.57
N ALA A 15 -14.39 -6.94 18.99
CA ALA A 15 -13.19 -7.43 18.29
C ALA A 15 -13.50 -7.88 16.86
N LEU A 16 -14.61 -8.59 16.66
CA LEU A 16 -15.06 -9.00 15.33
C LEU A 16 -15.40 -7.79 14.45
N GLN A 17 -16.13 -6.81 14.99
CA GLN A 17 -16.47 -5.58 14.26
C GLN A 17 -15.23 -4.79 13.83
N ALA A 18 -14.25 -4.64 14.72
CA ALA A 18 -12.98 -3.99 14.41
C ALA A 18 -12.22 -4.75 13.30
N GLY A 19 -12.15 -6.08 13.39
CA GLY A 19 -11.51 -6.91 12.36
C GLY A 19 -12.20 -6.81 10.99
N LEU A 20 -13.53 -6.82 10.96
CA LEU A 20 -14.30 -6.64 9.73
C LEU A 20 -14.11 -5.26 9.12
N PHE A 21 -14.11 -4.21 9.95
CA PHE A 21 -13.84 -2.85 9.51
C PHE A 21 -12.45 -2.72 8.89
N ASP A 22 -11.42 -3.22 9.57
CA ASP A 22 -10.04 -3.21 9.09
C ASP A 22 -9.88 -3.96 7.76
N PHE A 23 -10.55 -5.10 7.62
CA PHE A 23 -10.55 -5.87 6.38
C PHE A 23 -11.22 -5.09 5.24
N ALA A 24 -12.43 -4.58 5.48
CA ALA A 24 -13.19 -3.82 4.49
C ALA A 24 -12.43 -2.58 4.00
N LEU A 25 -11.81 -1.85 4.93
CA LEU A 25 -10.99 -0.70 4.63
C LEU A 25 -9.78 -1.09 3.78
N GLY A 26 -9.09 -2.19 4.13
CA GLY A 26 -7.96 -2.69 3.37
C GLY A 26 -8.34 -3.11 1.94
N GLU A 27 -9.46 -3.83 1.78
CA GLU A 27 -9.96 -4.23 0.46
C GLU A 27 -10.37 -3.03 -0.39
N LEU A 28 -11.02 -2.04 0.21
CA LEU A 28 -11.41 -0.81 -0.48
C LEU A 28 -10.18 -0.09 -1.06
N VAL A 29 -9.11 0.02 -0.27
CA VAL A 29 -7.84 0.58 -0.74
C VAL A 29 -7.28 -0.25 -1.90
N ARG A 30 -7.27 -1.59 -1.78
CA ARG A 30 -6.76 -2.47 -2.85
C ARG A 30 -7.53 -2.32 -4.16
N GLN A 31 -8.85 -2.15 -4.09
CA GLN A 31 -9.71 -1.99 -5.27
C GLN A 31 -9.50 -0.65 -5.97
N HIS A 32 -9.20 0.42 -5.22
CA HIS A 32 -9.12 1.78 -5.75
C HIS A 32 -7.71 2.34 -5.92
N ARG A 33 -6.66 1.62 -5.49
CA ARG A 33 -5.25 2.11 -5.54
C ARG A 33 -4.70 2.40 -6.94
N THR A 34 -5.42 2.03 -8.00
CA THR A 34 -5.07 2.33 -9.40
C THR A 34 -6.00 3.36 -10.04
N SER A 35 -7.02 3.85 -9.33
CA SER A 35 -8.04 4.78 -9.87
C SER A 35 -7.62 6.25 -9.84
N PHE A 36 -6.54 6.60 -9.15
CA PHE A 36 -6.13 7.98 -8.89
C PHE A 36 -4.79 8.32 -9.53
N PRO A 37 -4.74 8.72 -10.81
CA PRO A 37 -3.51 9.19 -11.44
C PRO A 37 -3.09 10.59 -10.92
N PRO A 38 -1.78 10.94 -10.97
CA PRO A 38 -0.66 10.08 -11.36
C PRO A 38 -0.35 9.04 -10.26
N LEU A 39 -0.19 7.77 -10.64
CA LEU A 39 0.08 6.68 -9.68
C LEU A 39 1.40 6.91 -8.93
N TRP A 40 1.55 6.29 -7.76
CA TRP A 40 2.80 6.31 -6.97
C TRP A 40 3.20 7.68 -6.42
N THR A 41 2.27 8.63 -6.38
CA THR A 41 2.50 9.99 -5.87
C THR A 41 1.76 10.25 -4.57
N THR A 42 2.25 11.21 -3.77
CA THR A 42 1.51 11.73 -2.61
C THR A 42 0.15 12.30 -3.01
N GLU A 43 0.03 12.86 -4.21
CA GLU A 43 -1.25 13.35 -4.77
C GLU A 43 -2.27 12.22 -4.93
N SER A 44 -1.88 11.08 -5.50
CA SER A 44 -2.78 9.93 -5.66
C SER A 44 -3.30 9.40 -4.33
N TRP A 45 -2.45 9.38 -3.31
CA TRP A 45 -2.86 9.03 -1.94
C TRP A 45 -3.84 10.06 -1.35
N ALA A 46 -3.57 11.35 -1.53
CA ALA A 46 -4.48 12.41 -1.06
C ALA A 46 -5.85 12.30 -1.75
N LYS A 47 -5.90 12.03 -3.05
CA LYS A 47 -7.14 11.82 -3.80
C LYS A 47 -7.95 10.64 -3.25
N LEU A 48 -7.30 9.51 -2.92
CA LEU A 48 -7.96 8.39 -2.26
C LEU A 48 -8.55 8.82 -0.91
N MET A 49 -7.77 9.51 -0.08
CA MET A 49 -8.22 9.94 1.26
C MET A 49 -9.40 10.90 1.19
N ILE A 50 -9.37 11.86 0.26
CA ILE A 50 -10.48 12.78 0.00
C ILE A 50 -11.71 11.99 -0.49
N TRP A 51 -11.54 11.11 -1.47
CA TRP A 51 -12.63 10.28 -1.98
C TRP A 51 -13.26 9.45 -0.85
N LEU A 52 -12.44 8.84 0.00
CA LEU A 52 -12.93 8.04 1.12
C LEU A 52 -13.71 8.88 2.12
N ALA A 53 -13.18 10.05 2.49
CA ALA A 53 -13.84 10.98 3.40
C ALA A 53 -15.23 11.39 2.90
N LEU A 54 -15.33 11.75 1.61
CA LEU A 54 -16.58 12.14 0.97
C LEU A 54 -17.59 10.99 0.96
N ASN A 55 -17.14 9.76 0.68
CA ASN A 55 -18.01 8.57 0.72
C ASN A 55 -18.44 8.19 2.15
N CYS A 56 -17.70 8.63 3.16
CA CYS A 56 -18.06 8.51 4.57
C CYS A 56 -18.91 9.69 5.08
N GLY A 57 -19.29 10.63 4.22
CA GLY A 57 -20.19 11.75 4.56
C GLY A 57 -19.50 13.03 5.02
N ALA A 58 -18.18 13.15 4.86
CA ALA A 58 -17.50 14.43 5.04
C ALA A 58 -17.98 15.45 3.98
N ASP A 59 -18.04 16.72 4.36
CA ASP A 59 -18.52 17.82 3.49
C ASP A 59 -17.48 18.32 2.48
N GLY A 60 -16.26 17.77 2.52
CA GLY A 60 -15.14 18.15 1.65
C GLY A 60 -14.43 19.44 2.06
N SER A 61 -14.86 20.08 3.16
CA SER A 61 -14.12 21.18 3.77
C SER A 61 -12.79 20.67 4.33
N ARG A 62 -11.83 21.58 4.52
CA ARG A 62 -10.55 21.24 5.14
C ARG A 62 -10.76 20.67 6.53
N GLU A 63 -11.61 21.30 7.32
CA GLU A 63 -11.96 20.89 8.68
C GLU A 63 -12.60 19.50 8.69
N GLY A 64 -13.53 19.22 7.76
CA GLY A 64 -14.17 17.91 7.61
C GLY A 64 -13.18 16.81 7.23
N LEU A 65 -12.25 17.10 6.31
CA LEU A 65 -11.20 16.15 5.90
C LEU A 65 -10.19 15.89 7.04
N GLU A 66 -9.80 16.92 7.79
CA GLU A 66 -8.91 16.80 8.94
C GLU A 66 -9.59 16.00 10.08
N ALA A 67 -10.88 16.25 10.34
CA ALA A 67 -11.67 15.49 11.31
C ALA A 67 -11.79 14.00 10.91
N PHE A 68 -12.04 13.72 9.63
CA PHE A 68 -12.07 12.36 9.10
C PHE A 68 -10.73 11.63 9.28
N ALA A 69 -9.62 12.27 8.91
CA ALA A 69 -8.29 11.71 9.11
C ALA A 69 -7.99 11.44 10.60
N GLY A 70 -8.39 12.36 11.48
CA GLY A 70 -8.29 12.19 12.93
C GLY A 70 -9.11 11.00 13.45
N ALA A 71 -10.31 10.79 12.92
CA ALA A 71 -11.22 9.71 13.31
C ALA A 71 -10.72 8.31 12.88
N ILE A 72 -10.11 8.18 11.69
CA ILE A 72 -9.45 6.93 11.29
C ILE A 72 -8.26 6.63 12.20
N GLY A 73 -7.51 7.67 12.57
CA GLY A 73 -6.34 7.57 13.41
C GLY A 73 -5.09 7.06 12.68
N PRO A 74 -3.91 7.19 13.33
CA PRO A 74 -2.62 6.99 12.67
C PRO A 74 -2.34 5.53 12.27
N HIS A 75 -2.78 4.56 13.06
CA HIS A 75 -2.53 3.14 12.80
C HIS A 75 -3.23 2.66 11.50
N ALA A 76 -4.53 2.91 11.38
CA ALA A 76 -5.29 2.54 10.19
C ALA A 76 -4.81 3.34 8.97
N THR A 77 -4.50 4.63 9.14
CA THR A 77 -3.94 5.48 8.07
C THR A 77 -2.62 4.92 7.53
N ALA A 78 -1.68 4.56 8.40
CA ALA A 78 -0.39 3.99 7.99
C ALA A 78 -0.57 2.65 7.26
N ARG A 79 -1.48 1.79 7.74
CA ARG A 79 -1.80 0.51 7.10
C ARG A 79 -2.39 0.73 5.70
N MET A 80 -3.36 1.62 5.55
CA MET A 80 -3.95 1.96 4.26
C MET A 80 -2.90 2.51 3.29
N ARG A 81 -2.03 3.42 3.75
CA ARG A 81 -0.96 3.99 2.92
C ARG A 81 -0.02 2.90 2.40
N ARG A 82 0.37 1.95 3.26
CA ARG A 82 1.16 0.78 2.85
C ARG A 82 0.44 -0.06 1.78
N LEU A 83 -0.85 -0.36 1.96
CA LEU A 83 -1.64 -1.12 0.99
C LEU A 83 -1.82 -0.40 -0.35
N PHE A 84 -1.92 0.93 -0.30
CA PHE A 84 -2.06 1.78 -1.48
C PHE A 84 -0.79 1.75 -2.35
N PHE A 85 0.37 1.84 -1.71
CA PHE A 85 1.69 1.84 -2.36
C PHE A 85 2.39 0.48 -2.40
N GLU A 86 1.67 -0.63 -2.21
CA GLU A 86 2.21 -1.97 -2.48
C GLU A 86 1.64 -2.55 -3.78
N ARG A 87 2.42 -3.37 -4.49
CA ARG A 87 1.92 -4.25 -5.55
C ARG A 87 2.52 -5.64 -5.37
N GLU A 88 1.68 -6.64 -5.48
CA GLU A 88 2.10 -8.04 -5.49
C GLU A 88 1.90 -8.57 -6.91
N LEU A 89 2.96 -9.12 -7.48
CA LEU A 89 3.04 -9.71 -8.80
C LEU A 89 3.34 -11.20 -8.61
N GLU A 90 2.30 -11.97 -8.30
CA GLU A 90 2.41 -13.41 -7.99
C GLU A 90 3.07 -14.19 -9.12
N GLY A 91 2.77 -13.85 -10.38
CA GLY A 91 3.33 -14.53 -11.56
C GLY A 91 4.85 -14.48 -11.67
N ILE A 92 5.52 -13.57 -10.95
CA ILE A 92 6.98 -13.45 -10.89
C ILE A 92 7.51 -13.44 -9.44
N ASN A 93 6.70 -13.90 -8.49
CA ASN A 93 7.07 -14.01 -7.07
C ASN A 93 7.62 -12.67 -6.47
N LEU A 94 6.99 -11.54 -6.77
CA LEU A 94 7.51 -10.21 -6.41
C LEU A 94 6.49 -9.35 -5.66
N LYS A 95 6.94 -8.68 -4.61
CA LYS A 95 6.25 -7.58 -3.94
C LYS A 95 7.04 -6.29 -4.08
N LEU A 96 6.38 -5.25 -4.56
CA LEU A 96 6.91 -3.89 -4.62
C LEU A 96 6.31 -3.05 -3.49
N MET A 97 7.14 -2.26 -2.82
CA MET A 97 6.75 -1.23 -1.86
C MET A 97 7.36 0.10 -2.31
N ALA A 98 6.51 1.01 -2.78
CA ALA A 98 6.95 2.25 -3.44
C ALA A 98 6.18 3.45 -2.88
N ASP A 99 6.29 3.67 -1.58
CA ASP A 99 5.73 4.86 -0.93
C ASP A 99 6.65 6.06 -1.19
N PRO A 100 6.18 7.15 -1.80
CA PRO A 100 7.01 8.33 -2.11
C PRO A 100 7.52 9.09 -0.87
N ALA A 101 7.03 8.78 0.32
CA ALA A 101 7.60 9.29 1.57
C ALA A 101 8.86 8.53 2.00
N GLU A 102 9.11 7.34 1.43
CA GLU A 102 10.30 6.53 1.70
C GLU A 102 11.44 6.90 0.75
N ALA A 103 12.68 6.68 1.20
CA ALA A 103 13.87 7.08 0.44
C ALA A 103 14.06 6.31 -0.89
N GLN A 104 13.47 5.12 -0.99
CA GLN A 104 13.65 4.21 -2.12
C GLN A 104 12.49 3.23 -2.23
N VAL A 105 12.33 2.67 -3.43
CA VAL A 105 11.42 1.56 -3.68
C VAL A 105 12.07 0.26 -3.25
N LEU A 106 11.31 -0.61 -2.59
CA LEU A 106 11.77 -1.94 -2.20
C LEU A 106 11.08 -3.01 -3.05
N ALA A 107 11.88 -3.90 -3.62
CA ALA A 107 11.45 -5.10 -4.31
C ALA A 107 11.82 -6.31 -3.47
N LEU A 108 10.81 -7.09 -3.07
CA LEU A 108 10.91 -8.21 -2.15
C LEU A 108 10.38 -9.46 -2.83
N PRO A 109 11.04 -10.62 -2.75
CA PRO A 109 10.43 -11.86 -3.21
C PRO A 109 9.25 -12.23 -2.30
N LEU A 110 8.14 -12.72 -2.87
CA LEU A 110 6.97 -13.16 -2.07
C LEU A 110 7.29 -14.43 -1.28
N GLU A 111 7.96 -15.38 -1.94
CA GLU A 111 8.52 -16.59 -1.35
C GLU A 111 10.05 -16.57 -1.43
N PRO A 112 10.76 -17.17 -0.45
CA PRO A 112 12.22 -17.31 -0.54
C PRO A 112 12.61 -17.97 -1.86
N ALA A 113 13.55 -17.36 -2.59
CA ALA A 113 13.99 -17.91 -3.87
C ALA A 113 14.52 -19.34 -3.65
N ALA A 114 13.98 -20.31 -4.41
CA ALA A 114 14.37 -21.71 -4.32
C ALA A 114 15.79 -22.02 -4.85
N GLY A 115 16.65 -21.00 -5.02
CA GLY A 115 18.01 -21.16 -5.53
C GLY A 115 18.84 -19.87 -5.48
N GLU A 116 20.13 -20.02 -5.82
CA GLU A 116 21.12 -18.93 -5.93
C GLU A 116 20.83 -18.07 -7.16
N GLY A 117 19.92 -17.11 -7.06
CA GLY A 117 19.60 -16.23 -8.19
C GLY A 117 19.04 -14.85 -7.83
N GLY A 118 18.40 -14.72 -6.66
CA GLY A 118 17.72 -13.48 -6.28
C GLY A 118 16.71 -13.00 -7.35
N LEU A 119 16.25 -11.76 -7.23
CA LEU A 119 15.40 -11.14 -8.26
C LEU A 119 16.24 -10.79 -9.49
N ALA A 120 15.92 -11.37 -10.65
CA ALA A 120 16.58 -11.05 -11.90
C ALA A 120 16.30 -9.59 -12.32
N ALA A 121 17.33 -8.87 -12.75
CA ALA A 121 17.20 -7.44 -13.05
C ALA A 121 16.20 -7.17 -14.20
N ALA A 122 16.19 -8.03 -15.22
CA ALA A 122 15.26 -7.93 -16.33
C ALA A 122 13.79 -8.10 -15.88
N SER A 123 13.49 -9.11 -15.05
CA SER A 123 12.14 -9.33 -14.51
C SER A 123 11.69 -8.18 -13.62
N LEU A 124 12.60 -7.59 -12.84
CA LEU A 124 12.29 -6.42 -12.02
C LEU A 124 12.02 -5.18 -12.87
N ALA A 125 12.78 -4.95 -13.94
CA ALA A 125 12.52 -3.86 -14.88
C ALA A 125 11.14 -4.02 -15.56
N GLU A 126 10.80 -5.22 -16.01
CA GLU A 126 9.48 -5.52 -16.58
C GLU A 126 8.35 -5.28 -15.56
N ALA A 127 8.56 -5.67 -14.30
CA ALA A 127 7.59 -5.43 -13.24
C ALA A 127 7.35 -3.93 -12.99
N LEU A 128 8.41 -3.12 -13.01
CA LEU A 128 8.31 -1.65 -12.85
C LEU A 128 7.49 -1.01 -13.98
N GLU A 129 7.66 -1.49 -15.23
CA GLU A 129 6.86 -1.06 -16.38
C GLU A 129 5.40 -1.49 -16.21
N GLN A 130 5.16 -2.76 -15.88
CA GLN A 130 3.81 -3.32 -15.73
C GLN A 130 2.97 -2.54 -14.71
N VAL A 131 3.59 -2.05 -13.63
CA VAL A 131 2.88 -1.30 -12.58
C VAL A 131 2.93 0.22 -12.78
N GLY A 132 3.49 0.72 -13.88
CA GLY A 132 3.57 2.15 -14.20
C GLY A 132 4.50 2.95 -13.29
N LEU A 133 5.55 2.31 -12.76
CA LEU A 133 6.52 2.92 -11.84
C LEU A 133 7.86 3.26 -12.52
N ALA A 134 8.13 2.70 -13.70
CA ALA A 134 9.42 2.83 -14.39
C ALA A 134 9.88 4.29 -14.62
N GLU A 135 8.96 5.21 -14.90
CA GLU A 135 9.29 6.63 -15.10
C GLU A 135 9.69 7.36 -13.80
N GLN A 136 9.35 6.82 -12.64
CA GLN A 136 9.56 7.47 -11.33
C GLN A 136 10.80 6.95 -10.60
N VAL A 137 11.41 5.88 -11.09
CA VAL A 137 12.58 5.24 -10.45
C VAL A 137 13.75 5.15 -11.41
N SER A 138 14.95 4.93 -10.88
CA SER A 138 16.10 4.64 -11.72
C SER A 138 15.96 3.26 -12.36
N THR A 139 15.94 3.18 -13.68
CA THR A 139 15.86 1.92 -14.43
C THR A 139 17.22 1.30 -14.73
N ASP A 140 18.33 1.98 -14.39
CA ASP A 140 19.68 1.41 -14.52
C ASP A 140 19.95 0.41 -13.38
N PRO A 141 20.09 -0.89 -13.66
CA PRO A 141 20.32 -1.90 -12.62
C PRO A 141 21.62 -1.69 -11.82
N ARG A 142 22.57 -0.91 -12.33
CA ARG A 142 23.82 -0.56 -11.61
C ARG A 142 23.58 0.39 -10.45
N SER A 143 22.47 1.12 -10.46
CA SER A 143 22.07 2.02 -9.38
C SER A 143 21.36 1.28 -8.23
N TRP A 144 20.93 0.04 -8.47
CA TRP A 144 20.16 -0.73 -7.50
C TRP A 144 21.05 -1.36 -6.46
N VAL A 145 20.61 -1.32 -5.20
CA VAL A 145 21.33 -1.93 -4.08
C VAL A 145 20.66 -3.26 -3.74
N ARG A 146 21.42 -4.36 -3.88
CA ARG A 146 20.95 -5.69 -3.51
C ARG A 146 21.27 -5.97 -2.05
N HIS A 147 20.27 -6.47 -1.34
CA HIS A 147 20.36 -7.00 0.01
C HIS A 147 20.02 -8.50 -0.02
N ASP A 148 20.24 -9.19 1.10
CA ASP A 148 20.02 -10.64 1.21
C ASP A 148 18.59 -11.08 0.84
N SER A 149 17.59 -10.22 1.10
CA SER A 149 16.18 -10.52 0.86
C SER A 149 15.42 -9.43 0.10
N ALA A 150 16.11 -8.45 -0.49
CA ALA A 150 15.46 -7.31 -1.13
C ALA A 150 16.36 -6.66 -2.19
N VAL A 151 15.74 -5.94 -3.12
CA VAL A 151 16.42 -4.99 -4.00
C VAL A 151 15.86 -3.60 -3.72
N ALA A 152 16.75 -2.68 -3.38
CA ALA A 152 16.45 -1.27 -3.19
C ALA A 152 16.70 -0.50 -4.49
N ILE A 153 15.69 0.24 -4.93
CA ILE A 153 15.63 0.94 -6.21
C ILE A 153 15.47 2.44 -5.91
N PRO A 154 16.44 3.29 -6.29
CA PRO A 154 16.35 4.72 -6.05
C PRO A 154 15.21 5.37 -6.84
N TRP A 155 14.53 6.35 -6.23
CA TRP A 155 13.66 7.26 -6.97
C TRP A 155 14.47 8.09 -7.98
N SER A 156 13.88 8.36 -9.14
CA SER A 156 14.46 9.26 -10.13
C SER A 156 14.38 10.70 -9.64
N ARG A 157 15.53 11.38 -9.59
CA ARG A 157 15.63 12.80 -9.18
C ARG A 157 14.85 13.79 -10.08
N LEU A 158 14.17 13.32 -11.12
CA LEU A 158 13.29 14.12 -11.98
C LEU A 158 11.89 14.33 -11.38
N ALA A 159 11.51 13.59 -10.34
CA ALA A 159 10.20 13.72 -9.70
C ALA A 159 10.28 14.60 -8.43
N SER A 160 10.40 15.91 -8.61
CA SER A 160 9.75 16.92 -7.74
C SER A 160 9.84 18.30 -8.39
N PRO A 161 8.71 19.02 -8.42
CA PRO A 161 8.68 20.19 -7.59
C PRO A 161 7.62 20.03 -6.49
N VAL A 162 7.98 20.57 -5.34
CA VAL A 162 7.18 20.82 -4.13
C VAL A 162 5.82 21.43 -4.47
#